data_AF-A0A382IKV1-F1
#
_entry.id   AF-A0A382IKV1-F1
#
_cell.length_a   1.000
_cell.length_b   1.000
_cell.length_c   1.000
_cell.angle_alpha   90.00
_cell.angle_beta   90.00
_cell.angle_gamma   90.00
#
_symmetry.space_group_name_H-M   'P 1'
#
loop_
_entity.id
_entity.type
_entity.pdbx_description
1 polymer ?
#
loop_
_entity_poly.entity_id
_entity_poly.type
_entity_poly.pdbx_seq_one_letter_code
_entity_poly.pdbx_strand_id
1 'polypeptide(L)'
;MTKEEYRDYIKTKYYGIEDTVTENTRITAVGGGKRENHLYTWERIYHFSCGNCRNWWSYATTEDSYKWKSRKMTCPHCGHYTNIQPNPDMNLEKNNEKIME
;
A
#
# COMPACT_ATOMS: atom_id res chain seq x y z
N MET A 1 -4.93 42.52 1.73
CA MET A 1 -5.67 41.29 2.07
C MET A 1 -5.36 40.93 3.51
N THR A 2 -6.31 41.11 4.41
CA THR A 2 -6.23 40.71 5.81
C THR A 2 -6.30 39.19 5.96
N LYS A 3 -6.06 38.69 7.17
CA LYS A 3 -6.17 37.25 7.47
C LYS A 3 -7.60 36.75 7.27
N GLU A 4 -8.59 37.58 7.58
CA GLU A 4 -10.01 37.30 7.37
C GLU A 4 -10.33 37.25 5.87
N GLU A 5 -9.87 38.24 5.11
CA GLU A 5 -10.07 38.29 3.65
C GLU A 5 -9.40 37.10 2.94
N TYR A 6 -8.21 36.68 3.40
CA TYR A 6 -7.54 35.50 2.85
C TYR A 6 -8.29 34.20 3.17
N ARG A 7 -8.88 34.09 4.36
CA ARG A 7 -9.70 32.93 4.74
C ARG A 7 -10.98 32.84 3.92
N ASP A 8 -11.66 33.95 3.68
CA ASP A 8 -12.85 33.98 2.84
C ASP A 8 -12.53 33.71 1.36
N TYR A 9 -11.40 34.22 0.87
CA TYR A 9 -10.91 33.89 -0.47
C TYR A 9 -10.68 32.39 -0.65
N ILE A 10 -9.99 31.74 0.29
CA ILE A 10 -9.74 30.30 0.23
C ILE A 10 -11.05 29.51 0.33
N LYS A 11 -11.93 29.85 1.28
CA LYS A 11 -13.25 29.20 1.39
C LYS A 11 -14.04 29.28 0.10
N THR A 12 -14.07 30.45 -0.54
CA THR A 12 -14.82 30.67 -1.79
C THR A 12 -14.17 29.92 -2.96
N LYS A 13 -12.85 29.99 -3.08
CA LYS A 13 -12.09 29.36 -4.16
C LYS A 13 -12.20 27.83 -4.16
N TYR A 14 -12.35 27.23 -2.99
CA TYR A 14 -12.48 25.79 -2.81
C TYR A 14 -13.89 25.37 -2.35
N TYR A 15 -14.88 26.27 -2.44
CA TYR A 15 -16.28 25.97 -2.14
C TYR A 15 -16.78 24.91 -3.13
N GLY A 16 -17.22 23.76 -2.61
CA GLY A 16 -17.61 22.59 -3.43
C GLY A 16 -16.45 21.66 -3.84
N ILE A 17 -15.23 21.94 -3.38
CA ILE A 17 -14.02 21.13 -3.61
C ILE A 17 -13.50 20.53 -2.28
N GLU A 18 -14.30 20.61 -1.21
CA GLU A 18 -13.92 20.20 0.15
C GLU A 18 -13.48 18.72 0.25
N ASP A 19 -13.86 17.90 -0.74
CA ASP A 19 -13.52 16.48 -0.84
C ASP A 19 -12.26 16.16 -1.68
N THR A 20 -11.51 17.12 -2.26
CA THR A 20 -10.38 16.73 -3.15
C THR A 20 -8.99 17.24 -2.75
N VAL A 21 -8.89 18.08 -1.72
CA VAL A 21 -7.59 18.74 -1.41
C VAL A 21 -6.90 18.16 -0.16
N THR A 22 -7.58 17.38 0.68
CA THR A 22 -6.97 16.78 1.89
C THR A 22 -7.22 15.28 2.08
N GLU A 23 -7.67 14.56 1.04
CA GLU A 23 -8.01 13.12 1.15
C GLU A 23 -6.83 12.14 1.18
N ASN A 24 -5.58 12.61 1.29
CA ASN A 24 -4.44 11.68 1.40
C ASN A 24 -4.36 10.93 2.75
N THR A 25 -5.27 11.19 3.71
CA THR A 25 -5.24 10.58 5.05
C THR A 25 -6.59 10.13 5.62
N ARG A 26 -7.68 10.19 4.84
CA ARG A 26 -8.97 9.74 5.35
C ARG A 26 -9.60 8.79 4.34
N ILE A 27 -9.92 7.59 4.80
CA ILE A 27 -10.88 6.71 4.15
C ILE A 27 -12.22 7.45 4.18
N THR A 28 -12.44 8.39 3.26
CA THR A 28 -13.73 9.04 3.07
C THR A 28 -14.59 8.04 2.32
N ALA A 29 -15.66 7.66 3.00
CA ALA A 29 -16.70 6.84 2.45
C ALA A 29 -17.26 7.53 1.20
N VAL A 30 -16.92 7.02 0.02
CA VAL A 30 -17.71 7.25 -1.19
C VAL A 30 -19.19 6.97 -0.88
N GLY A 31 -20.02 8.02 -0.94
CA GLY A 31 -21.47 7.96 -0.82
C GLY A 31 -22.03 8.45 0.52
N GLY A 32 -22.61 9.65 0.49
CA GLY A 32 -23.27 10.34 1.60
C GLY A 32 -24.49 9.61 2.19
N GLY A 33 -24.22 8.64 3.05
CA GLY A 33 -25.17 8.08 4.02
C GLY A 33 -24.49 7.95 5.38
N LYS A 34 -25.24 8.17 6.47
CA LYS A 34 -24.75 7.89 7.84
C LYS A 34 -24.31 6.43 7.91
N ARG A 35 -23.00 6.18 8.02
CA ARG A 35 -22.46 4.84 8.31
C ARG A 35 -22.07 4.81 9.77
N GLU A 36 -22.81 4.06 10.58
CA GLU A 36 -22.50 3.85 12.01
C GLU A 36 -21.36 2.82 12.22
N ASN A 37 -20.94 2.12 11.16
CA ASN A 37 -19.92 1.07 11.22
C ASN A 37 -18.53 1.57 10.81
N HIS A 38 -17.50 1.03 11.47
CA HIS A 38 -16.11 1.22 11.06
C HIS A 38 -15.85 0.61 9.66
N LEU A 39 -15.15 1.38 8.81
CA LEU A 39 -14.60 0.88 7.56
C LEU A 39 -13.16 0.43 7.81
N TYR A 40 -12.80 -0.75 7.32
CA TYR A 40 -11.42 -1.22 7.33
C TYR A 40 -10.95 -1.45 5.90
N THR A 41 -9.66 -1.22 5.69
CA THR A 41 -8.92 -1.63 4.49
C THR A 41 -7.76 -2.48 4.97
N TRP A 42 -7.37 -3.47 4.18
CA TRP A 42 -6.23 -4.33 4.49
C TRP A 42 -5.35 -4.45 3.26
N GLU A 43 -4.06 -4.62 3.48
CA GLU A 43 -3.08 -4.86 2.43
C GLU A 43 -2.07 -5.92 2.86
N ARG A 44 -1.55 -6.66 1.89
CA ARG A 44 -0.41 -7.55 2.03
C ARG A 44 0.76 -6.95 1.27
N ILE A 45 1.87 -6.74 1.97
CA ILE A 45 3.08 -6.13 1.41
C ILE A 45 4.17 -7.18 1.28
N TYR A 46 4.70 -7.33 0.06
CA TYR A 46 5.88 -8.16 -0.22
C TYR A 46 7.11 -7.30 -0.38
N HIS A 47 8.22 -7.70 0.25
CA HIS A 47 9.53 -7.07 0.07
C HIS A 47 10.41 -7.98 -0.80
N PHE A 48 10.92 -7.43 -1.89
CA PHE A 48 11.78 -8.14 -2.84
C PHE A 48 13.16 -7.52 -2.90
N SER A 49 14.17 -8.35 -3.17
CA SER A 49 15.54 -7.92 -3.45
C SER A 49 15.95 -8.38 -4.85
N CYS A 50 16.56 -7.50 -5.64
CA CYS A 50 16.94 -7.84 -7.01
C CYS A 50 18.10 -8.83 -7.00
N GLY A 51 17.96 -9.95 -7.72
CA GLY A 51 19.08 -10.88 -7.94
C GLY A 51 20.25 -10.28 -8.73
N ASN A 52 20.02 -9.20 -9.49
CA ASN A 52 21.03 -8.52 -10.30
C ASN A 52 21.62 -7.28 -9.59
N CYS A 53 20.81 -6.22 -9.41
CA CYS A 53 21.31 -4.94 -8.90
C CYS A 53 21.26 -4.79 -7.37
N ARG A 54 20.79 -5.82 -6.64
CA ARG A 54 20.69 -5.89 -5.17
C ARG A 54 19.80 -4.85 -4.48
N ASN A 55 19.24 -3.90 -5.22
CA ASN A 55 18.24 -2.97 -4.69
C ASN A 55 16.95 -3.71 -4.31
N TRP A 56 16.28 -3.18 -3.29
CA TRP A 56 14.99 -3.69 -2.81
C TRP A 56 13.82 -2.88 -3.39
N TRP A 57 12.64 -3.50 -3.42
CA TRP A 57 11.37 -2.83 -3.68
C TRP A 57 10.21 -3.56 -2.99
N SER A 58 9.09 -2.86 -2.81
CA SER A 58 7.89 -3.44 -2.22
C SER A 58 6.74 -3.52 -3.23
N TYR A 59 5.84 -4.48 -3.02
CA TYR A 59 4.59 -4.61 -3.76
C TYR A 59 3.45 -4.83 -2.77
N ALA A 60 2.53 -3.87 -2.68
CA ALA A 60 1.34 -3.95 -1.86
C ALA A 60 0.16 -4.44 -2.70
N THR A 61 -0.65 -5.35 -2.14
CA THR A 61 -1.86 -5.87 -2.80
C THR A 61 -2.92 -6.22 -1.77
N THR A 62 -4.19 -6.11 -2.16
CA THR A 62 -5.35 -6.60 -1.39
C THR A 62 -5.82 -7.97 -1.89
N GLU A 63 -5.10 -8.59 -2.83
CA GLU A 63 -5.46 -9.92 -3.33
C GLU A 63 -4.90 -11.01 -2.43
N ASP A 64 -5.80 -11.79 -1.82
CA ASP A 64 -5.40 -12.96 -1.03
C ASP A 64 -4.85 -14.10 -1.89
N SER A 65 -5.34 -14.21 -3.13
CA SER A 65 -4.96 -15.25 -4.08
C SER A 65 -3.69 -14.93 -4.88
N TYR A 66 -2.94 -13.88 -4.53
CA TYR A 66 -1.75 -13.49 -5.27
C TYR A 66 -0.64 -14.56 -5.12
N LYS A 67 -0.62 -15.53 -6.03
CA LYS A 67 0.37 -16.63 -6.11
C LYS A 67 1.73 -16.11 -6.58
N TRP A 68 2.40 -15.30 -5.77
CA TRP A 68 3.72 -14.72 -6.08
C TRP A 68 4.78 -15.79 -6.38
N LYS A 69 4.66 -16.98 -5.77
CA LYS A 69 5.62 -18.09 -5.90
C LYS A 69 5.79 -18.63 -7.32
N SER A 70 4.85 -18.37 -8.24
CA SER A 70 4.92 -18.86 -9.62
C SER A 70 5.08 -17.74 -10.66
N ARG A 71 5.38 -16.51 -10.22
CA ARG A 71 5.45 -15.35 -11.13
C ARG A 71 6.88 -14.91 -11.42
N LYS A 72 7.05 -14.39 -12.63
CA LYS A 72 8.20 -13.58 -13.04
C LYS A 72 7.88 -12.11 -12.84
N MET A 73 8.88 -11.33 -12.43
CA MET A 73 8.76 -9.88 -12.32
C MET A 73 10.00 -9.19 -12.87
N THR A 74 9.77 -7.97 -13.37
CA THR A 74 10.83 -7.07 -13.82
C THR A 74 11.24 -6.20 -12.65
N CYS A 75 12.53 -6.12 -12.37
CA CYS A 75 13.07 -5.19 -11.38
C CYS A 75 12.84 -3.74 -11.86
N PRO A 76 12.20 -2.88 -11.05
CA PRO A 76 11.91 -1.49 -11.46
C PRO A 76 13.18 -0.63 -11.55
N HIS A 77 14.28 -1.07 -10.94
CA HIS A 77 15.54 -0.31 -10.91
C HIS A 77 16.46 -0.59 -12.10
N CYS A 78 16.54 -1.84 -12.55
CA CYS A 78 17.51 -2.27 -13.57
C CYS A 78 16.92 -3.04 -14.75
N GLY A 79 15.59 -3.27 -14.77
CA GLY A 79 14.92 -3.98 -15.85
C GLY A 79 15.15 -5.49 -15.89
N HIS A 80 15.88 -6.07 -14.92
CA HIS A 80 16.12 -7.52 -14.88
C HIS A 80 14.81 -8.30 -14.68
N TYR A 81 14.49 -9.21 -15.60
CA TYR A 81 13.25 -10.00 -15.60
C TYR A 81 13.52 -11.46 -15.25
N THR A 82 13.03 -11.92 -14.11
CA THR A 82 13.28 -13.29 -13.63
C THR A 82 12.16 -13.80 -12.71
N ASN A 83 12.22 -15.09 -12.34
CA ASN A 83 11.31 -15.71 -11.38
C ASN A 83 11.53 -15.15 -9.97
N ILE A 84 10.46 -14.94 -9.21
CA ILE A 84 10.55 -14.65 -7.78
C ILE A 84 10.77 -15.96 -7.02
N GLN A 85 11.62 -15.93 -6.00
CA GLN A 85 11.84 -17.04 -5.08
C GLN A 85 11.63 -16.58 -3.63
N PRO A 86 11.15 -17.45 -2.73
CA PRO A 86 11.14 -17.16 -1.30
C PRO A 86 12.54 -16.81 -0.83
N ASN A 87 12.65 -15.82 0.06
CA ASN A 87 13.88 -15.66 0.84
C ASN A 87 14.09 -16.94 1.67
N PRO A 88 15.25 -17.62 1.56
CA PRO A 88 15.56 -18.81 2.35
C PRO A 88 15.32 -18.63 3.85
N ASP A 89 15.61 -17.44 4.39
CA ASP A 89 15.49 -17.13 5.81
C ASP A 89 14.04 -17.12 6.31
N MET A 90 13.08 -16.86 5.42
CA MET A 90 11.64 -16.86 5.73
C MET A 90 11.06 -18.28 5.86
N ASN A 91 11.82 -19.34 5.55
CA ASN A 91 11.39 -20.73 5.72
C ASN A 91 11.75 -21.32 7.09
N LEU A 92 12.43 -20.57 7.98
CA LEU A 92 12.93 -21.09 9.25
C LEU A 92 11.84 -21.26 10.33
N GLU A 93 10.68 -20.60 10.20
CA GLU A 93 9.59 -20.73 11.19
C GLU A 93 8.97 -22.14 11.24
N LYS A 94 9.10 -22.96 10.18
CA LYS A 94 8.58 -24.34 10.16
C LYS A 94 9.40 -25.33 10.99
N ASN A 95 10.61 -24.97 11.43
CA ASN A 95 11.48 -25.90 12.17
C ASN A 95 11.27 -25.83 13.69
N ASN A 96 10.63 -24.79 14.21
CA ASN A 96 10.43 -24.62 15.66
C ASN A 96 9.15 -25.28 16.19
N GLU A 97 8.15 -25.55 15.35
CA GLU A 97 6.94 -26.30 15.75
C GLU A 97 7.24 -27.79 15.98
N LYS A 98 8.33 -28.32 15.42
CA LYS A 98 8.72 -29.74 15.53
C LYS A 98 9.54 -30.08 16.77
N ILE A 99 9.88 -29.09 17.60
CA ILE A 99 10.72 -29.25 18.81
C ILE A 99 9.84 -29.28 20.09
N MET A 100 8.54 -29.02 19.97
CA MET A 100 7.59 -29.03 21.11
C MET A 100 6.58 -30.19 21.06
N GLU A 101 6.89 -31.28 20.36
CA GLU A 101 6.09 -32.52 20.35
C GLU A 101 6.88 -33.70 20.91
#